data_AF-A0A6A8QNS5-F1
#
_entry.id   AF-A0A6A8QNS5-F1
#
_cell.length_a   1.000
_cell.length_b   1.000
_cell.length_c   1.000
_cell.angle_alpha   90.00
_cell.angle_beta   90.00
_cell.angle_gamma   90.00
#
_symmetry.space_group_name_H-M   'P 1'
#
loop_
_entity.id
_entity.type
_entity.pdbx_description
1 polymer ?
#
loop_
_entity_poly.entity_id
_entity_poly.type
_entity_poly.pdbx_seq_one_letter_code
_entity_poly.pdbx_strand_id
1 'polypeptide(L)'
;PRRPPPPPPPARPAGPFPAGRQRRLCERVAEVLGFDFTHGRLDVSLHPFCSGNPDDIRITTRYDEADYLSSMMSVIHETGHALYTRGLPECWTTQPVGRPRGTGIDESQSLLMEVQACRTPEFLSFAAPLIAGILAEEGAPGWDADTLRGQMLRVKPDFIRVDADEVTYPAHVILRYRLEKALVAGDLDVAGLPSAWNEGMEDLLGIRPPDDRLGCLQDIHWYCGLIGYFPTYTLGAMTAAQLFDAAKRSVPGLLEAIGRGDFRPLLGWLRTHVHSRGSLIGTDELLTAATGRPLDSAVFKSHLTNRYLS
;
A
#
# COMPACT_ATOMS: atom_id res chain seq x y z
N PRO A 1 31.04 -8.36 13.21
CA PRO A 1 30.25 -7.59 14.21
C PRO A 1 28.93 -8.32 14.54
N ARG A 2 28.70 -8.67 15.82
CA ARG A 2 27.40 -9.25 16.24
C ARG A 2 26.32 -8.19 16.03
N ARG A 3 25.27 -8.54 15.27
CA ARG A 3 24.10 -7.68 15.06
C ARG A 3 23.50 -7.37 16.44
N PRO A 4 23.24 -6.10 16.80
CA PRO A 4 22.58 -5.79 18.06
C PRO A 4 21.24 -6.54 18.15
N PRO A 5 20.80 -6.93 19.36
CA PRO A 5 19.50 -7.56 19.53
C PRO A 5 18.41 -6.63 18.95
N PRO A 6 17.38 -7.19 18.30
CA PRO A 6 16.30 -6.37 17.76
C PRO A 6 15.65 -5.55 18.89
N PRO A 7 15.20 -4.32 18.61
CA PRO A 7 14.47 -3.54 19.59
C PRO A 7 13.22 -4.31 20.07
N PRO A 8 12.77 -4.09 21.31
CA PRO A 8 11.55 -4.70 21.81
C PRO A 8 10.37 -4.35 20.88
N PRO A 9 9.36 -5.24 20.76
CA PRO A 9 8.20 -4.95 19.94
C PRO A 9 7.54 -3.65 20.44
N PRO A 10 7.03 -2.81 19.52
CA PRO A 10 6.34 -1.59 19.92
C PRO A 10 5.18 -1.94 20.85
N ALA A 11 4.90 -1.06 21.82
CA ALA A 11 3.72 -1.19 22.64
C ALA A 11 2.49 -1.31 21.73
N ARG A 12 1.57 -2.21 22.08
CA ARG A 12 0.31 -2.40 21.35
C ARG A 12 -0.84 -2.16 22.31
N PRO A 13 -1.86 -1.39 21.93
CA PRO A 13 -3.11 -1.37 22.69
C PRO A 13 -3.63 -2.80 22.88
N ALA A 14 -4.15 -3.09 24.06
CA ALA A 14 -4.80 -4.36 24.30
C ALA A 14 -6.17 -4.37 23.61
N GLY A 15 -6.41 -5.40 22.79
CA GLY A 15 -7.74 -5.69 22.26
C GLY A 15 -8.65 -6.36 23.32
N PRO A 16 -9.82 -6.87 22.90
CA PRO A 16 -10.27 -6.97 21.51
C PRO A 16 -10.72 -5.62 20.91
N PHE A 17 -10.66 -5.51 19.60
CA PHE A 17 -11.19 -4.39 18.81
C PHE A 17 -12.42 -4.86 18.04
N PRO A 18 -13.65 -4.73 18.58
CA PRO A 18 -14.84 -5.29 17.94
C PRO A 18 -15.00 -4.81 16.49
N ALA A 19 -15.39 -5.71 15.59
CA ALA A 19 -15.48 -5.41 14.16
C ALA A 19 -16.32 -4.17 13.85
N GLY A 20 -17.41 -3.93 14.61
CA GLY A 20 -18.24 -2.73 14.47
C GLY A 20 -17.52 -1.42 14.80
N ARG A 21 -16.55 -1.42 15.74
CA ARG A 21 -15.70 -0.25 16.01
C ARG A 21 -14.65 -0.06 14.92
N GLN A 22 -14.05 -1.15 14.44
CA GLN A 22 -13.11 -1.10 13.32
C GLN A 22 -13.77 -0.57 12.04
N ARG A 23 -15.02 -0.99 11.77
CA ARG A 23 -15.79 -0.47 10.63
C ARG A 23 -15.94 1.04 10.68
N ARG A 24 -16.34 1.59 11.83
CA ARG A 24 -16.44 3.05 12.00
C ARG A 24 -15.11 3.76 11.82
N LEU A 25 -14.01 3.17 12.32
CA LEU A 25 -12.67 3.71 12.08
C LEU A 25 -12.32 3.72 10.59
N CYS A 26 -12.56 2.61 9.90
CA CYS A 26 -12.29 2.46 8.47
C CYS A 26 -13.10 3.46 7.63
N GLU A 27 -14.41 3.56 7.87
CA GLU A 27 -15.28 4.53 7.19
C GLU A 27 -14.77 5.96 7.44
N ARG A 28 -14.43 6.28 8.70
CA ARG A 28 -13.94 7.61 9.06
C ARG A 28 -12.60 7.96 8.39
N VAL A 29 -11.68 7.00 8.33
CA VAL A 29 -10.37 7.20 7.67
C VAL A 29 -10.57 7.37 6.16
N ALA A 30 -11.41 6.55 5.53
CA ALA A 30 -11.72 6.70 4.11
C ALA A 30 -12.31 8.10 3.79
N GLU A 31 -13.23 8.60 4.62
CA GLU A 31 -13.76 9.98 4.49
C GLU A 31 -12.66 11.04 4.58
N VAL A 32 -11.74 10.92 5.55
CA VAL A 32 -10.61 11.86 5.73
C VAL A 32 -9.73 11.91 4.49
N LEU A 33 -9.52 10.78 3.82
CA LEU A 33 -8.74 10.70 2.58
C LEU A 33 -9.50 11.25 1.37
N GLY A 34 -10.82 11.46 1.49
CA GLY A 34 -11.68 12.01 0.45
C GLY A 34 -12.48 10.96 -0.33
N PHE A 35 -12.66 9.75 0.23
CA PHE A 35 -13.57 8.76 -0.35
C PHE A 35 -15.01 9.30 -0.35
N ASP A 36 -15.68 9.18 -1.49
CA ASP A 36 -17.05 9.67 -1.67
C ASP A 36 -18.06 8.53 -1.53
N PHE A 37 -18.64 8.40 -0.33
CA PHE A 37 -19.68 7.41 -0.03
C PHE A 37 -21.01 7.63 -0.78
N THR A 38 -21.18 8.75 -1.51
CA THR A 38 -22.33 8.91 -2.41
C THR A 38 -22.15 8.19 -3.74
N HIS A 39 -20.89 7.91 -4.12
CA HIS A 39 -20.51 7.16 -5.33
C HIS A 39 -19.78 5.86 -4.99
N GLY A 40 -19.92 5.35 -3.77
CA GLY A 40 -19.21 4.17 -3.33
C GLY A 40 -19.59 3.65 -1.96
N ARG A 41 -19.02 2.51 -1.59
CA ARG A 41 -19.28 1.86 -0.29
C ARG A 41 -18.12 0.98 0.16
N LEU A 42 -18.09 0.71 1.46
CA LEU A 42 -17.19 -0.22 2.12
C LEU A 42 -17.95 -1.50 2.52
N ASP A 43 -17.43 -2.66 2.11
CA ASP A 43 -17.97 -3.99 2.41
C ASP A 43 -16.92 -4.95 2.99
N VAL A 44 -17.34 -6.16 3.36
CA VAL A 44 -16.44 -7.21 3.86
C VAL A 44 -16.17 -8.26 2.77
N SER A 45 -14.90 -8.62 2.60
CA SER A 45 -14.47 -9.74 1.75
C SER A 45 -13.34 -10.53 2.42
N LEU A 46 -13.01 -11.71 1.87
CA LEU A 46 -11.88 -12.51 2.38
C LEU A 46 -10.52 -11.85 2.07
N HIS A 47 -10.41 -11.29 0.87
CA HIS A 47 -9.27 -10.53 0.38
C HIS A 47 -9.77 -9.14 0.00
N PRO A 48 -9.25 -8.07 0.61
CA PRO A 48 -9.57 -6.69 0.25
C PRO A 48 -9.33 -6.43 -1.24
N PHE A 49 -10.20 -5.63 -1.85
CA PHE A 49 -10.05 -5.13 -3.21
C PHE A 49 -10.87 -3.87 -3.44
N CYS A 50 -10.51 -3.15 -4.50
CA CYS A 50 -11.27 -2.06 -5.07
C CYS A 50 -11.78 -2.45 -6.46
N SER A 51 -13.03 -2.14 -6.77
CA SER A 51 -13.62 -2.39 -8.09
C SER A 51 -14.74 -1.40 -8.39
N GLY A 52 -15.06 -1.24 -9.67
CA GLY A 52 -16.16 -0.38 -10.11
C GLY A 52 -15.76 0.57 -11.22
N ASN A 53 -16.51 1.66 -11.33
CA ASN A 53 -16.30 2.74 -12.30
C ASN A 53 -16.48 4.09 -11.57
N PRO A 54 -16.17 5.24 -12.20
CA PRO A 54 -16.22 6.54 -11.51
C PRO A 54 -17.56 6.89 -10.83
N ASP A 55 -18.69 6.28 -11.23
CA ASP A 55 -20.01 6.54 -10.65
C ASP A 55 -20.42 5.54 -9.53
N ASP A 56 -19.78 4.37 -9.43
CA ASP A 56 -19.99 3.36 -8.37
C ASP A 56 -18.67 2.61 -8.11
N ILE A 57 -17.98 2.99 -7.04
CA ILE A 57 -16.69 2.42 -6.63
C ILE A 57 -16.84 1.72 -5.29
N ARG A 58 -16.49 0.43 -5.26
CA ARG A 58 -16.64 -0.41 -4.07
C ARG A 58 -15.28 -0.85 -3.58
N ILE A 59 -15.05 -0.62 -2.30
CA ILE A 59 -13.87 -1.09 -1.59
C ILE A 59 -14.29 -2.13 -0.57
N THR A 60 -13.44 -3.10 -0.31
CA THR A 60 -13.70 -4.12 0.70
C THR A 60 -12.56 -4.22 1.70
N THR A 61 -12.86 -4.76 2.87
CA THR A 61 -11.86 -5.05 3.91
C THR A 61 -12.18 -6.34 4.65
N ARG A 62 -11.28 -6.75 5.56
CA ARG A 62 -11.48 -7.85 6.49
C ARG A 62 -11.11 -7.38 7.90
N TYR A 63 -11.98 -7.64 8.88
CA TYR A 63 -11.72 -7.29 10.27
C TYR A 63 -11.07 -8.45 11.02
N ASP A 64 -10.04 -8.15 11.82
CA ASP A 64 -9.45 -9.05 12.80
C ASP A 64 -9.59 -8.38 14.18
N GLU A 65 -10.39 -8.96 15.07
CA GLU A 65 -10.62 -8.35 16.40
C GLU A 65 -9.37 -8.32 17.29
N ALA A 66 -8.29 -9.01 16.90
CA ALA A 66 -6.99 -8.91 17.54
C ALA A 66 -6.09 -7.80 16.96
N ASP A 67 -6.39 -7.31 15.75
CA ASP A 67 -5.57 -6.34 15.02
C ASP A 67 -6.40 -5.36 14.19
N TYR A 68 -6.63 -4.17 14.75
CA TYR A 68 -7.33 -3.10 14.06
C TYR A 68 -6.52 -2.42 12.95
N LEU A 69 -5.18 -2.51 12.99
CA LEU A 69 -4.33 -1.82 12.02
C LEU A 69 -4.44 -2.48 10.65
N SER A 70 -4.55 -3.81 10.60
CA SER A 70 -4.69 -4.55 9.35
C SER A 70 -5.88 -4.05 8.51
N SER A 71 -7.07 -3.95 9.11
CA SER A 71 -8.27 -3.49 8.41
C SER A 71 -8.20 -2.01 8.03
N MET A 72 -7.69 -1.16 8.92
CA MET A 72 -7.52 0.27 8.66
C MET A 72 -6.55 0.51 7.49
N MET A 73 -5.38 -0.12 7.50
CA MET A 73 -4.39 0.06 6.43
C MET A 73 -4.88 -0.53 5.11
N SER A 74 -5.57 -1.67 5.14
CA SER A 74 -6.26 -2.20 3.98
C SER A 74 -7.26 -1.20 3.39
N VAL A 75 -8.08 -0.54 4.22
CA VAL A 75 -9.03 0.46 3.72
C VAL A 75 -8.33 1.69 3.16
N ILE A 76 -7.22 2.13 3.75
CA ILE A 76 -6.41 3.22 3.19
C ILE A 76 -5.88 2.81 1.80
N HIS A 77 -5.38 1.58 1.65
CA HIS A 77 -4.90 1.04 0.39
C HIS A 77 -6.00 1.06 -0.68
N GLU A 78 -7.14 0.42 -0.40
CA GLU A 78 -8.25 0.35 -1.35
C GLU A 78 -8.85 1.74 -1.65
N THR A 79 -8.82 2.66 -0.67
CA THR A 79 -9.23 4.05 -0.89
C THR A 79 -8.33 4.74 -1.91
N GLY A 80 -7.02 4.46 -1.94
CA GLY A 80 -6.14 5.04 -2.96
C GLY A 80 -6.50 4.59 -4.39
N HIS A 81 -6.83 3.31 -4.59
CA HIS A 81 -7.40 2.80 -5.85
C HIS A 81 -8.71 3.51 -6.22
N ALA A 82 -9.60 3.66 -5.24
CA ALA A 82 -10.88 4.31 -5.44
C ALA A 82 -10.73 5.78 -5.83
N LEU A 83 -9.83 6.51 -5.18
CA LEU A 83 -9.56 7.92 -5.48
C LEU A 83 -9.01 8.09 -6.89
N TYR A 84 -8.15 7.17 -7.35
CA TYR A 84 -7.69 7.19 -8.73
C TYR A 84 -8.83 6.94 -9.72
N THR A 85 -9.61 5.88 -9.49
CA THR A 85 -10.75 5.54 -10.34
C THR A 85 -11.74 6.71 -10.42
N ARG A 86 -12.04 7.37 -9.28
CA ARG A 86 -12.95 8.53 -9.27
C ARG A 86 -12.39 9.74 -10.00
N GLY A 87 -11.06 9.88 -10.04
CA GLY A 87 -10.35 10.98 -10.69
C GLY A 87 -10.09 10.79 -12.19
N LEU A 88 -10.54 9.67 -12.78
CA LEU A 88 -10.41 9.43 -14.21
C LEU A 88 -11.22 10.44 -15.05
N PRO A 89 -10.87 10.66 -16.33
CA PRO A 89 -11.53 11.66 -17.17
C PRO A 89 -13.00 11.34 -17.44
N GLU A 90 -13.91 12.12 -16.87
CA GLU A 90 -15.37 11.90 -16.97
C GLU A 90 -15.88 11.91 -18.43
N CYS A 91 -15.30 12.75 -19.29
CA CYS A 91 -15.68 12.81 -20.71
C CYS A 91 -15.28 11.55 -21.51
N TRP A 92 -14.43 10.68 -20.95
CA TRP A 92 -13.88 9.51 -21.63
C TRP A 92 -14.15 8.19 -20.89
N THR A 93 -15.12 8.15 -19.98
CA THR A 93 -15.47 6.96 -19.17
C THR A 93 -15.71 5.69 -20.00
N THR A 94 -16.20 5.83 -21.24
CA THR A 94 -16.46 4.72 -22.17
C THR A 94 -15.32 4.45 -23.14
N GLN A 95 -14.27 5.27 -23.14
CA GLN A 95 -13.16 5.20 -24.10
C GLN A 95 -11.92 4.56 -23.45
N PRO A 96 -11.07 3.85 -24.23
CA PRO A 96 -9.83 3.27 -23.69
C PRO A 96 -8.91 4.29 -23.00
N VAL A 97 -8.86 5.53 -23.50
CA VAL A 97 -8.07 6.62 -22.92
C VAL A 97 -8.57 7.08 -21.55
N GLY A 98 -9.83 6.82 -21.19
CA GLY A 98 -10.37 7.13 -19.86
C GLY A 98 -10.10 6.05 -18.81
N ARG A 99 -9.47 4.92 -19.17
CA ARG A 99 -9.18 3.82 -18.24
C ARG A 99 -7.91 4.09 -17.40
N PRO A 100 -7.75 3.45 -16.23
CA PRO A 100 -6.49 3.47 -15.48
C PRO A 100 -5.29 3.07 -16.33
N ARG A 101 -4.15 3.77 -16.16
CA ARG A 101 -2.86 3.51 -16.82
C ARG A 101 -2.15 2.23 -16.33
N GLY A 102 -2.83 1.10 -16.40
CA GLY A 102 -2.31 -0.21 -16.01
C GLY A 102 -2.09 -0.37 -14.50
N THR A 103 -1.80 -1.60 -14.09
CA THR A 103 -1.72 -2.00 -12.67
C THR A 103 -0.60 -1.30 -11.91
N GLY A 104 0.53 -0.97 -12.56
CA GLY A 104 1.63 -0.28 -11.89
C GLY A 104 1.28 1.15 -11.45
N ILE A 105 0.56 1.91 -12.29
CA ILE A 105 0.08 3.25 -11.89
C ILE A 105 -1.06 3.13 -10.89
N ASP A 106 -1.97 2.20 -11.08
CA ASP A 106 -3.08 1.97 -10.15
C ASP A 106 -2.58 1.62 -8.73
N GLU A 107 -1.67 0.65 -8.61
CA GLU A 107 -1.01 0.28 -7.35
C GLU A 107 -0.20 1.44 -6.75
N SER A 108 0.36 2.32 -7.59
CA SER A 108 1.05 3.48 -7.06
C SER A 108 0.12 4.43 -6.30
N GLN A 109 -1.17 4.47 -6.63
CA GLN A 109 -2.14 5.34 -5.96
C GLN A 109 -2.57 4.76 -4.61
N SER A 110 -2.76 3.44 -4.52
CA SER A 110 -3.00 2.76 -3.25
C SER A 110 -1.81 2.88 -2.30
N LEU A 111 -0.60 2.55 -2.76
CA LEU A 111 0.62 2.66 -1.96
C LEU A 111 1.01 4.11 -1.64
N LEU A 112 0.64 5.08 -2.48
CA LEU A 112 0.85 6.49 -2.14
C LEU A 112 0.02 6.91 -0.93
N MET A 113 -1.24 6.50 -0.85
CA MET A 113 -2.05 6.76 0.34
C MET A 113 -1.58 5.92 1.52
N GLU A 114 -1.51 4.60 1.36
CA GLU A 114 -1.22 3.65 2.43
C GLU A 114 0.17 3.83 3.03
N VAL A 115 1.19 3.92 2.17
CA VAL A 115 2.57 3.84 2.59
C VAL A 115 3.21 5.22 2.60
N GLN A 116 2.97 6.06 1.59
CA GLN A 116 3.68 7.34 1.49
C GLN A 116 3.06 8.41 2.40
N ALA A 117 1.75 8.63 2.32
CA ALA A 117 1.06 9.69 3.05
C ALA A 117 0.67 9.27 4.48
N CYS A 118 0.02 8.11 4.66
CA CYS A 118 -0.52 7.66 5.94
C CYS A 118 0.49 7.02 6.91
N ARG A 119 1.78 7.02 6.57
CA ARG A 119 2.89 6.66 7.49
C ARG A 119 3.82 7.82 7.80
N THR A 120 3.44 9.05 7.44
CA THR A 120 4.19 10.26 7.81
C THR A 120 3.98 10.60 9.28
N PRO A 121 4.99 11.15 9.99
CA PRO A 121 4.81 11.62 11.37
C PRO A 121 3.60 12.56 11.53
N GLU A 122 3.39 13.43 10.55
CA GLU A 122 2.28 14.39 10.51
C GLU A 122 0.93 13.67 10.50
N PHE A 123 0.74 12.69 9.59
CA PHE A 123 -0.49 11.90 9.60
C PHE A 123 -0.68 11.12 10.90
N LEU A 124 0.38 10.53 11.44
CA LEU A 124 0.28 9.73 12.66
C LEU A 124 -0.09 10.57 13.88
N SER A 125 0.41 11.82 13.97
CA SER A 125 -0.02 12.79 14.98
C SER A 125 -1.52 13.13 14.87
N PHE A 126 -2.06 13.21 13.65
CA PHE A 126 -3.49 13.40 13.43
C PHE A 126 -4.31 12.14 13.74
N ALA A 127 -3.84 10.98 13.27
CA ALA A 127 -4.58 9.73 13.30
C ALA A 127 -4.67 9.14 14.71
N ALA A 128 -3.61 9.26 15.53
CA ALA A 128 -3.57 8.72 16.88
C ALA A 128 -4.78 9.12 17.76
N PRO A 129 -5.11 10.42 17.96
CA PRO A 129 -6.28 10.80 18.74
C PRO A 129 -7.62 10.38 18.09
N LEU A 130 -7.69 10.33 16.75
CA LEU A 130 -8.87 9.85 16.03
C LEU A 130 -9.13 8.36 16.28
N ILE A 131 -8.07 7.55 16.20
CA ILE A 131 -8.13 6.11 16.47
C ILE A 131 -8.50 5.88 17.94
N ALA A 132 -7.85 6.59 18.86
CA ALA A 132 -8.12 6.50 20.30
C ALA A 132 -9.59 6.79 20.61
N GLY A 133 -10.14 7.87 20.07
CA GLY A 133 -11.54 8.26 20.31
C GLY A 133 -12.58 7.25 19.81
N ILE A 134 -12.22 6.33 18.92
CA ILE A 134 -13.13 5.31 18.37
C ILE A 134 -12.92 3.95 19.05
N LEU A 135 -11.67 3.59 19.34
CA LEU A 135 -11.29 2.25 19.77
C LEU A 135 -10.93 2.14 21.26
N ALA A 136 -10.33 3.19 21.84
CA ALA A 136 -9.80 3.13 23.20
C ALA A 136 -10.93 3.13 24.24
N GLU A 137 -10.74 2.31 25.27
CA GLU A 137 -11.44 2.51 26.54
C GLU A 137 -10.82 3.70 27.28
N GLU A 138 -11.62 4.38 28.11
CA GLU A 138 -11.18 5.58 28.82
C GLU A 138 -9.93 5.30 29.69
N GLY A 139 -8.87 6.09 29.50
CA GLY A 139 -7.62 5.95 30.22
C GLY A 139 -6.69 4.79 29.77
N ALA A 140 -7.06 4.04 28.73
CA ALA A 140 -6.19 2.98 28.21
C ALA A 140 -4.90 3.55 27.60
N PRO A 141 -3.71 2.98 27.89
CA PRO A 141 -2.44 3.43 27.31
C PRO A 141 -2.22 2.89 25.88
N GLY A 142 -1.21 3.43 25.18
CA GLY A 142 -0.72 2.90 23.90
C GLY A 142 -1.38 3.48 22.65
N TRP A 143 -2.11 4.59 22.77
CA TRP A 143 -2.83 5.23 21.66
C TRP A 143 -2.17 6.53 21.17
N ASP A 144 -0.96 6.85 21.63
CA ASP A 144 -0.22 8.01 21.18
C ASP A 144 0.46 7.78 19.81
N ALA A 145 0.89 8.88 19.18
CA ALA A 145 1.46 8.87 17.84
C ALA A 145 2.78 8.10 17.75
N ASP A 146 3.61 8.09 18.79
CA ASP A 146 4.88 7.36 18.80
C ASP A 146 4.63 5.85 18.88
N THR A 147 3.66 5.42 19.70
CA THR A 147 3.21 4.04 19.76
C THR A 147 2.66 3.57 18.40
N LEU A 148 1.81 4.38 17.76
CA LEU A 148 1.28 4.09 16.43
C LEU A 148 2.39 4.00 15.37
N ARG A 149 3.33 4.96 15.39
CA ARG A 149 4.50 4.99 14.52
C ARG A 149 5.36 3.74 14.68
N GLY A 150 5.63 3.32 15.92
CA GLY A 150 6.39 2.11 16.20
C GLY A 150 5.74 0.86 15.60
N GLN A 151 4.40 0.79 15.61
CA GLN A 151 3.66 -0.32 15.00
C GLN A 151 3.74 -0.30 13.47
N MET A 152 3.57 0.87 12.83
CA MET A 152 3.57 1.00 11.36
C MET A 152 4.96 0.88 10.71
N LEU A 153 6.02 1.24 11.44
CA LEU A 153 7.39 1.20 10.94
C LEU A 153 8.16 -0.05 11.37
N ARG A 154 7.47 -1.06 11.92
CA ARG A 154 8.12 -2.31 12.28
C ARG A 154 8.59 -3.04 11.02
N VAL A 155 9.89 -3.33 10.96
CA VAL A 155 10.50 -4.14 9.90
C VAL A 155 10.79 -5.53 10.43
N LYS A 156 10.32 -6.56 9.75
CA LYS A 156 10.65 -7.95 10.04
C LYS A 156 10.56 -8.82 8.78
N PRO A 157 11.51 -9.74 8.54
CA PRO A 157 11.29 -10.82 7.60
C PRO A 157 10.06 -11.63 8.01
N ASP A 158 9.17 -11.91 7.06
CA ASP A 158 7.99 -12.76 7.24
C ASP A 158 7.69 -13.53 5.94
N PHE A 159 6.80 -14.51 5.98
CA PHE A 159 6.49 -15.35 4.83
C PHE A 159 5.46 -14.74 3.89
N ILE A 160 4.49 -13.99 4.43
CA ILE A 160 3.32 -13.52 3.69
C ILE A 160 3.58 -12.16 3.06
N ARG A 161 3.56 -12.11 1.72
CA ARG A 161 3.86 -10.88 0.95
C ARG A 161 2.90 -9.73 1.26
N VAL A 162 1.59 -10.01 1.37
CA VAL A 162 0.58 -8.96 1.59
C VAL A 162 0.67 -8.32 2.97
N ASP A 163 1.35 -8.98 3.92
CA ASP A 163 1.58 -8.50 5.28
C ASP A 163 3.02 -7.97 5.49
N ALA A 164 3.85 -8.01 4.44
CA ALA A 164 5.25 -7.61 4.53
C ALA A 164 5.40 -6.10 4.72
N ASP A 165 6.42 -5.70 5.48
CA ASP A 165 6.73 -4.29 5.71
C ASP A 165 7.34 -3.64 4.45
N GLU A 166 7.38 -2.31 4.41
CA GLU A 166 7.83 -1.55 3.23
C GLU A 166 9.26 -1.89 2.78
N VAL A 167 10.13 -2.30 3.70
CA VAL A 167 11.54 -2.62 3.42
C VAL A 167 11.69 -4.03 2.87
N THR A 168 10.94 -5.00 3.41
CA THR A 168 11.02 -6.41 3.01
C THR A 168 10.12 -6.75 1.82
N TYR A 169 9.03 -6.01 1.62
CA TYR A 169 8.05 -6.24 0.54
C TYR A 169 8.67 -6.39 -0.86
N PRO A 170 9.64 -5.55 -1.31
CA PRO A 170 10.25 -5.71 -2.62
C PRO A 170 10.97 -7.06 -2.81
N ALA A 171 11.50 -7.66 -1.74
CA ALA A 171 12.15 -8.97 -1.82
C ALA A 171 11.16 -10.08 -2.22
N HIS A 172 9.95 -10.05 -1.68
CA HIS A 172 8.88 -10.99 -2.05
C HIS A 172 8.52 -10.90 -3.54
N VAL A 173 8.47 -9.68 -4.08
CA VAL A 173 8.21 -9.43 -5.50
C VAL A 173 9.37 -9.89 -6.38
N ILE A 174 10.61 -9.59 -5.97
CA ILE A 174 11.83 -10.02 -6.69
C ILE A 174 11.88 -11.55 -6.78
N LEU A 175 11.56 -12.26 -5.69
CA LEU A 175 11.50 -13.72 -5.70
C LEU A 175 10.55 -14.23 -6.79
N ARG A 176 9.31 -13.76 -6.78
CA ARG A 176 8.28 -14.19 -7.75
C ARG A 176 8.68 -13.87 -9.17
N TYR A 177 9.20 -12.67 -9.41
CA TYR A 177 9.69 -12.28 -10.73
C TYR A 177 10.82 -13.18 -11.24
N ARG A 178 11.79 -13.54 -10.37
CA ARG A 178 12.88 -14.46 -10.73
C ARG A 178 12.34 -15.85 -11.08
N LEU A 179 11.40 -16.36 -10.29
CA LEU A 179 10.76 -17.65 -10.53
C LEU A 179 9.92 -17.65 -11.82
N GLU A 180 9.14 -16.59 -12.06
CA GLU A 180 8.38 -16.41 -13.31
C GLU A 180 9.30 -16.41 -14.53
N LYS A 181 10.42 -15.68 -14.47
CA LYS A 181 11.41 -15.68 -15.56
C LYS A 181 11.96 -17.07 -15.83
N ALA A 182 12.33 -17.81 -14.78
CA ALA A 182 12.89 -19.16 -14.93
C ALA A 182 11.85 -20.14 -15.52
N LEU A 183 10.59 -20.07 -15.05
CA LEU A 183 9.49 -20.88 -15.59
C LEU A 183 9.24 -20.57 -17.07
N VAL A 184 9.19 -19.30 -17.45
CA VAL A 184 8.94 -18.88 -18.85
C VAL A 184 10.12 -19.22 -19.76
N ALA A 185 11.35 -19.13 -19.26
CA ALA A 185 12.55 -19.49 -20.01
C ALA A 185 12.72 -21.01 -20.19
N GLY A 186 12.02 -21.82 -19.39
CA GLY A 186 12.23 -23.28 -19.33
C GLY A 186 13.42 -23.70 -18.46
N ASP A 187 13.98 -22.79 -17.67
CA ASP A 187 15.09 -23.05 -16.74
C ASP A 187 14.61 -23.67 -15.42
N LEU A 188 13.30 -23.63 -15.15
CA LEU A 188 12.66 -24.21 -13.96
C LEU A 188 11.41 -24.99 -14.37
N ASP A 189 11.35 -26.26 -14.00
CA ASP A 189 10.13 -27.06 -14.08
C ASP A 189 9.18 -26.70 -12.93
N VAL A 190 7.87 -26.78 -13.18
CA VAL A 190 6.83 -26.53 -12.15
C VAL A 190 7.03 -27.40 -10.90
N ALA A 191 7.47 -28.65 -11.07
CA ALA A 191 7.75 -29.54 -9.95
C ALA A 191 8.91 -29.06 -9.04
N GLY A 192 9.84 -28.26 -9.58
CA GLY A 192 10.95 -27.67 -8.82
C GLY A 192 10.58 -26.37 -8.08
N LEU A 193 9.41 -25.80 -8.36
CA LEU A 193 8.98 -24.51 -7.83
C LEU A 193 9.00 -24.44 -6.28
N PRO A 194 8.56 -25.45 -5.52
CA PRO A 194 8.64 -25.40 -4.05
C PRO A 194 10.07 -25.27 -3.52
N SER A 195 11.04 -25.99 -4.08
CA SER A 195 12.45 -25.89 -3.64
C SER A 195 13.04 -24.53 -3.98
N ALA A 196 12.86 -24.10 -5.24
CA ALA A 196 13.36 -22.82 -5.72
C ALA A 196 12.77 -21.62 -4.94
N TRP A 197 11.50 -21.72 -4.54
CA TRP A 197 10.88 -20.75 -3.64
C TRP A 197 11.57 -20.69 -2.29
N ASN A 198 11.75 -21.85 -1.66
CA ASN A 198 12.33 -21.94 -0.31
C ASN A 198 13.80 -21.47 -0.28
N GLU A 199 14.57 -21.78 -1.32
CA GLU A 199 15.93 -21.25 -1.52
C GLU A 199 15.91 -19.73 -1.70
N GLY A 200 15.03 -19.22 -2.56
CA GLY A 200 14.95 -17.77 -2.78
C GLY A 200 14.46 -16.96 -1.57
N MET A 201 13.57 -17.52 -0.74
CA MET A 201 13.16 -16.91 0.53
C MET A 201 14.34 -16.86 1.52
N GLU A 202 15.11 -17.94 1.62
CA GLU A 202 16.31 -17.98 2.47
C GLU A 202 17.35 -16.96 1.99
N ASP A 203 17.62 -16.90 0.69
CA ASP A 203 18.61 -16.00 0.10
C ASP A 203 18.24 -14.51 0.26
N LEU A 204 16.96 -14.16 0.10
CA LEU A 204 16.52 -12.77 0.11
C LEU A 204 16.13 -12.27 1.50
N LEU A 205 15.56 -13.13 2.35
CA LEU A 205 14.96 -12.75 3.63
C LEU A 205 15.55 -13.50 4.83
N GLY A 206 16.37 -14.53 4.60
CA GLY A 206 16.99 -15.34 5.68
C GLY A 206 15.99 -16.22 6.43
N ILE A 207 14.88 -16.59 5.78
CA ILE A 207 13.82 -17.43 6.36
C ILE A 207 13.32 -18.45 5.35
N ARG A 208 12.86 -19.61 5.84
CA ARG A 208 12.29 -20.68 5.03
C ARG A 208 10.86 -21.01 5.47
N PRO A 209 9.87 -21.00 4.55
CA PRO A 209 8.51 -21.44 4.86
C PRO A 209 8.51 -22.89 5.40
N PRO A 210 7.69 -23.20 6.42
CA PRO A 210 7.60 -24.56 6.97
C PRO A 210 6.75 -25.50 6.09
N ASP A 211 5.91 -24.93 5.23
CA ASP A 211 5.02 -25.64 4.32
C ASP A 211 4.74 -24.80 3.06
N ASP A 212 4.22 -25.43 2.01
CA ASP A 212 3.96 -24.77 0.73
C ASP A 212 2.78 -23.78 0.79
N ARG A 213 1.90 -23.89 1.80
CA ARG A 213 0.80 -22.94 2.03
C ARG A 213 1.34 -21.56 2.45
N LEU A 214 2.43 -21.53 3.22
CA LEU A 214 3.21 -20.30 3.50
C LEU A 214 4.31 -20.06 2.45
N GLY A 215 4.54 -21.02 1.56
CA GLY A 215 5.49 -20.98 0.47
C GLY A 215 4.86 -20.55 -0.86
N CYS A 216 5.14 -21.33 -1.91
CA CYS A 216 4.76 -21.01 -3.28
C CYS A 216 3.25 -21.02 -3.57
N LEU A 217 2.41 -21.55 -2.66
CA LEU A 217 0.96 -21.59 -2.80
C LEU A 217 0.27 -20.40 -2.11
N GLN A 218 1.02 -19.47 -1.51
CA GLN A 218 0.45 -18.37 -0.71
C GLN A 218 -0.34 -17.34 -1.54
N ASP A 219 -0.04 -17.21 -2.83
CA ASP A 219 -0.62 -16.21 -3.73
C ASP A 219 -1.46 -16.87 -4.83
N ILE A 220 -2.61 -16.26 -5.13
CA ILE A 220 -3.57 -16.72 -6.14
C ILE A 220 -3.08 -16.48 -7.59
N HIS A 221 -2.15 -15.55 -7.81
CA HIS A 221 -1.81 -15.02 -9.14
C HIS A 221 -1.48 -16.09 -10.18
N TRP A 222 -0.59 -17.02 -9.84
CA TRP A 222 -0.18 -18.08 -10.78
C TRP A 222 -1.32 -19.06 -11.10
N TYR A 223 -2.22 -19.32 -10.15
CA TYR A 223 -3.43 -20.12 -10.39
C TYR A 223 -4.43 -19.43 -11.31
N CYS A 224 -4.42 -18.10 -11.33
CA CYS A 224 -5.22 -17.29 -12.24
C CYS A 224 -4.52 -16.96 -13.57
N GLY A 225 -3.33 -17.52 -13.83
CA GLY A 225 -2.57 -17.27 -15.05
C GLY A 225 -1.93 -15.88 -15.13
N LEU A 226 -1.80 -15.17 -14.00
CA LEU A 226 -1.22 -13.82 -13.93
C LEU A 226 0.31 -13.87 -13.87
N ILE A 227 0.93 -14.31 -14.96
CA ILE A 227 2.40 -14.34 -15.11
C ILE A 227 2.91 -12.96 -15.57
N GLY A 228 3.98 -12.47 -14.95
CA GLY A 228 4.53 -11.13 -15.22
C GLY A 228 3.76 -10.00 -14.51
N TYR A 229 2.85 -10.35 -13.61
CA TYR A 229 2.04 -9.40 -12.84
C TYR A 229 2.80 -8.86 -11.64
N PHE A 230 3.49 -9.71 -10.87
CA PHE A 230 4.13 -9.28 -9.62
C PHE A 230 5.07 -8.08 -9.72
N PRO A 231 5.87 -7.90 -10.80
CA PRO A 231 6.73 -6.72 -10.95
C PRO A 231 5.98 -5.40 -10.82
N THR A 232 4.68 -5.36 -11.15
CA THR A 232 3.89 -4.12 -11.08
C THR A 232 3.73 -3.62 -9.65
N TYR A 233 3.80 -4.49 -8.64
CA TYR A 233 3.72 -4.09 -7.24
C TYR A 233 4.93 -3.25 -6.79
N THR A 234 6.16 -3.70 -7.08
CA THR A 234 7.36 -2.91 -6.74
C THR A 234 7.48 -1.67 -7.62
N LEU A 235 7.08 -1.75 -8.90
CA LEU A 235 6.99 -0.56 -9.76
C LEU A 235 5.98 0.46 -9.20
N GLY A 236 4.85 -0.02 -8.66
CA GLY A 236 3.87 0.79 -7.96
C GLY A 236 4.46 1.47 -6.72
N ALA A 237 5.17 0.73 -5.86
CA ALA A 237 5.85 1.29 -4.68
C ALA A 237 6.88 2.37 -5.03
N MET A 238 7.71 2.12 -6.04
CA MET A 238 8.69 3.09 -6.54
C MET A 238 8.01 4.34 -7.10
N THR A 239 6.94 4.15 -7.88
CA THR A 239 6.16 5.23 -8.47
C THR A 239 5.48 6.07 -7.39
N ALA A 240 4.89 5.43 -6.38
CA ALA A 240 4.23 6.07 -5.24
C ALA A 240 5.20 7.02 -4.52
N ALA A 241 6.40 6.53 -4.18
CA ALA A 241 7.43 7.33 -3.53
C ALA A 241 7.86 8.52 -4.39
N GLN A 242 8.04 8.32 -5.70
CA GLN A 242 8.44 9.39 -6.62
C GLN A 242 7.35 10.45 -6.82
N LEU A 243 6.09 10.03 -6.95
CA LEU A 243 4.95 10.93 -7.05
C LEU A 243 4.76 11.74 -5.75
N PHE A 244 4.85 11.09 -4.58
CA PHE A 244 4.70 11.77 -3.30
C PHE A 244 5.85 12.76 -3.04
N ASP A 245 7.07 12.38 -3.40
CA ASP A 245 8.25 13.27 -3.36
C ASP A 245 8.07 14.50 -4.28
N ALA A 246 7.53 14.32 -5.49
CA ALA A 246 7.21 15.42 -6.39
C ALA A 246 6.06 16.31 -5.86
N ALA A 247 5.02 15.72 -5.28
CA ALA A 247 3.91 16.44 -4.67
C ALA A 247 4.39 17.32 -3.51
N LYS A 248 5.23 16.78 -2.61
CA LYS A 248 5.82 17.53 -1.48
C LYS A 248 6.62 18.76 -1.94
N ARG A 249 7.36 18.65 -3.05
CA ARG A 249 8.08 19.80 -3.63
C ARG A 249 7.15 20.83 -4.27
N SER A 250 6.06 20.36 -4.88
CA SER A 250 5.18 21.19 -5.72
C SER A 250 4.09 21.90 -4.92
N VAL A 251 3.73 21.37 -3.75
CA VAL A 251 2.61 21.86 -2.93
C VAL A 251 3.15 22.32 -1.57
N PRO A 252 3.41 23.64 -1.40
CA PRO A 252 3.79 24.19 -0.10
C PRO A 252 2.74 23.89 0.98
N GLY A 253 3.16 23.47 2.16
CA GLY A 253 2.25 23.15 3.25
C GLY A 253 1.59 21.77 3.19
N LEU A 254 2.03 20.88 2.27
CA LEU A 254 1.40 19.58 2.04
C LEU A 254 1.40 18.69 3.29
N LEU A 255 2.56 18.56 3.95
CA LEU A 255 2.68 17.71 5.14
C LEU A 255 1.89 18.29 6.32
N GLU A 256 1.89 19.61 6.47
CA GLU A 256 1.10 20.30 7.49
C GLU A 256 -0.41 20.10 7.25
N ALA A 257 -0.86 20.07 5.99
CA ALA A 257 -2.25 19.75 5.65
C ALA A 257 -2.60 18.30 6.02
N ILE A 258 -1.73 17.34 5.69
CA ILE A 258 -1.87 15.94 6.10
C ILE A 258 -1.95 15.82 7.63
N GLY A 259 -1.12 16.58 8.37
CA GLY A 259 -1.14 16.62 9.83
C GLY A 259 -2.39 17.24 10.45
N ARG A 260 -3.30 17.80 9.65
CA ARG A 260 -4.64 18.25 10.06
C ARG A 260 -5.75 17.35 9.50
N GLY A 261 -5.40 16.23 8.87
CA GLY A 261 -6.35 15.37 8.17
C GLY A 261 -6.89 15.97 6.87
N ASP A 262 -6.21 16.97 6.30
CA ASP A 262 -6.63 17.60 5.05
C ASP A 262 -5.84 17.03 3.85
N PHE A 263 -6.44 16.06 3.16
CA PHE A 263 -5.87 15.42 1.98
C PHE A 263 -6.20 16.14 0.67
N ARG A 264 -7.01 17.21 0.69
CA ARG A 264 -7.41 17.93 -0.53
C ARG A 264 -6.24 18.47 -1.34
N PRO A 265 -5.16 19.02 -0.74
CA PRO A 265 -4.00 19.47 -1.51
C PRO A 265 -3.29 18.31 -2.24
N LEU A 266 -3.11 17.16 -1.58
CA LEU A 266 -2.53 15.97 -2.18
C LEU A 266 -3.40 15.45 -3.32
N LEU A 267 -4.69 15.27 -3.06
CA LEU A 267 -5.65 14.75 -4.02
C LEU A 267 -5.81 15.69 -5.22
N GLY A 268 -5.81 17.02 -5.00
CA GLY A 268 -5.85 18.01 -6.08
C GLY A 268 -4.63 17.93 -7.00
N TRP A 269 -3.44 17.74 -6.43
CA TRP A 269 -2.22 17.52 -7.20
C TRP A 269 -2.30 16.21 -8.01
N LEU A 270 -2.69 15.11 -7.37
CA LEU A 270 -2.83 13.82 -8.05
C LEU A 270 -3.88 13.85 -9.17
N ARG A 271 -5.03 14.50 -8.96
CA ARG A 271 -6.05 14.68 -9.99
C ARG A 271 -5.49 15.39 -11.21
N THR A 272 -4.72 16.45 -11.01
CA THR A 272 -4.16 17.28 -12.08
C THR A 272 -3.04 16.56 -12.84
N HIS A 273 -2.14 15.91 -12.12
CA HIS A 273 -0.90 15.38 -12.69
C HIS A 273 -0.97 13.91 -13.07
N VAL A 274 -1.90 13.14 -12.48
CA VAL A 274 -2.00 11.69 -12.66
C VAL A 274 -3.40 11.27 -13.09
N HIS A 275 -4.43 11.49 -12.26
CA HIS A 275 -5.74 10.84 -12.46
C HIS A 275 -6.44 11.27 -13.75
N SER A 276 -6.45 12.57 -14.02
CA SER A 276 -7.05 13.15 -15.25
C SER A 276 -6.33 12.77 -16.55
N ARG A 277 -5.21 12.04 -16.47
CA ARG A 277 -4.52 11.53 -17.65
C ARG A 277 -5.07 10.20 -18.12
N GLY A 278 -5.74 9.43 -17.25
CA GLY A 278 -6.20 8.07 -17.57
C GLY A 278 -5.11 7.30 -18.31
N SER A 279 -5.46 6.75 -19.48
CA SER A 279 -4.53 6.09 -20.40
C SER A 279 -4.24 6.92 -21.66
N LEU A 280 -4.34 8.24 -21.58
CA LEU A 280 -4.07 9.14 -22.71
C LEU A 280 -2.59 9.11 -23.14
N ILE A 281 -1.67 8.99 -22.18
CA ILE A 281 -0.22 9.05 -22.39
C ILE A 281 0.48 7.81 -21.82
N GLY A 282 1.71 7.57 -22.28
CA GLY A 282 2.57 6.49 -21.81
C GLY A 282 2.94 6.63 -20.33
N THR A 283 3.36 5.54 -19.69
CA THR A 283 3.73 5.54 -18.26
C THR A 283 4.95 6.42 -18.00
N ASP A 284 5.99 6.29 -18.82
CA ASP A 284 7.21 7.10 -18.68
C ASP A 284 6.96 8.59 -18.93
N GLU A 285 6.09 8.90 -19.90
CA GLU A 285 5.65 10.25 -20.20
C GLU A 285 4.84 10.84 -19.03
N LEU A 286 3.90 10.07 -18.48
CA LEU A 286 3.13 10.45 -17.30
C LEU A 286 4.03 10.79 -16.11
N LEU A 287 4.99 9.92 -15.80
CA LEU A 287 5.92 10.14 -14.68
C LEU A 287 6.84 11.32 -14.93
N THR A 288 7.35 11.47 -16.16
CA THR A 288 8.19 12.61 -16.52
C THR A 288 7.41 13.92 -16.42
N ALA A 289 6.17 13.95 -16.91
CA ALA A 289 5.31 15.12 -16.82
C ALA A 289 4.93 15.48 -15.38
N ALA A 290 4.64 14.49 -14.54
CA ALA A 290 4.23 14.70 -13.14
C ALA A 290 5.41 15.02 -12.22
N THR A 291 6.59 14.44 -12.46
CA THR A 291 7.71 14.44 -11.50
C THR A 291 8.97 15.12 -12.02
N GLY A 292 8.99 15.48 -13.31
CA GLY A 292 10.14 16.07 -14.00
C GLY A 292 11.22 15.06 -14.41
N ARG A 293 11.01 13.75 -14.21
CA ARG A 293 11.96 12.69 -14.57
C ARG A 293 11.27 11.33 -14.82
N PRO A 294 11.92 10.40 -15.54
CA PRO A 294 11.49 9.00 -15.62
C PRO A 294 11.47 8.32 -14.26
N LEU A 295 10.93 7.10 -14.18
CA LEU A 295 10.96 6.31 -12.94
C LEU A 295 12.40 6.06 -12.47
N ASP A 296 12.69 6.43 -11.22
CA ASP A 296 14.04 6.42 -10.65
C ASP A 296 14.07 5.68 -9.30
N SER A 297 14.75 4.53 -9.29
CA SER A 297 14.92 3.72 -8.08
C SER A 297 15.67 4.43 -6.94
N ALA A 298 16.47 5.46 -7.24
CA ALA A 298 17.17 6.22 -6.23
C ALA A 298 16.19 6.96 -5.31
N VAL A 299 15.06 7.45 -5.85
CA VAL A 299 14.03 8.16 -5.06
C VAL A 299 13.42 7.22 -4.02
N PHE A 300 13.07 6.00 -4.43
CA PHE A 300 12.55 4.98 -3.50
C PHE A 300 13.57 4.57 -2.43
N LYS A 301 14.85 4.38 -2.81
CA LYS A 301 15.92 4.07 -1.84
C LYS A 301 16.17 5.20 -0.85
N SER A 302 16.19 6.45 -1.31
CA SER A 302 16.31 7.62 -0.45
C SER A 302 15.12 7.73 0.51
N HIS A 303 13.91 7.48 0.02
CA HIS A 303 12.71 7.43 0.86
C HIS A 303 12.83 6.40 1.98
N LEU A 304 13.17 5.15 1.67
CA LEU A 304 13.36 4.10 2.68
C LEU A 304 14.46 4.47 3.69
N THR A 305 15.58 5.01 3.21
CA THR A 305 16.69 5.45 4.07
C THR A 305 16.22 6.53 5.04
N ASN A 306 15.53 7.55 4.54
CA ASN A 306 15.03 8.65 5.35
C ASN A 306 13.97 8.20 6.36
N ARG A 307 13.11 7.24 6.00
CA ARG A 307 12.05 6.77 6.91
C ARG A 307 12.56 5.85 8.02
N TYR A 308 13.52 4.98 7.71
CA TYR A 308 13.90 3.88 8.61
C TYR A 308 15.26 4.05 9.29
N LEU A 309 16.10 4.97 8.81
CA LEU A 309 17.44 5.22 9.39
C LEU A 309 17.58 6.63 10.00
N SER A 310 16.55 7.47 9.94
CA SER A 310 16.53 8.82 10.54
C SER A 310 15.87 8.86 11.91
#